data_AF-A0A8B3P7X7-F1
#
_entry.id   AF-A0A8B3P7X7-F1
#
_cell.length_a   1.000
_cell.length_b   1.000
_cell.length_c   1.000
_cell.angle_alpha   90.00
_cell.angle_beta   90.00
_cell.angle_gamma   90.00
#
_symmetry.space_group_name_H-M   'P 1'
#
loop_
_entity.id
_entity.type
_entity.pdbx_description
1 polymer ?
#
loop_
_entity_poly.entity_id
_entity_poly.type
_entity_poly.pdbx_seq_one_letter_code
_entity_poly.pdbx_strand_id
1 'polypeptide(L)'
;MDDSLYGSRDKRGQWTPNKRPSREPLFVWPAQPRKFLVWMFGFPGYLWPWNTVLIAISVVAWIYLTPSLEAMREFDIGWVAGILLRNAALAVLIYGGLHMLLYIQRRQDTNFKYNSKWPDTDNSIFLFGSQTAENVFWTMCSGVPVWTAYEVITWWMYANGYILQLDIQQHPVYFIGLLLIAPAWLKLQFYLVHRLIHMGPLYHIIHRVHHNNVNPGPWSGLSMHTFEHIIYFSGVLFYFVVPSHPMNVMFCLMIQALIPALGHLGFDKLVTEGDKHLDADGYYHYLHHRYFEVNYGDTLIPFDEWFGTSHDGSAEADEAMYRRMKAKNYKRGGSRA
;
A
#
# COMPACT_ATOMS: atom_id res chain seq x y z
N MET A 1 -11.83 -25.95 -3.82
CA MET A 1 -10.81 -25.70 -2.79
C MET A 1 -11.36 -25.81 -1.38
N ASP A 2 -10.65 -26.51 -0.50
CA ASP A 2 -10.85 -26.50 0.96
C ASP A 2 -9.80 -25.56 1.58
N ASP A 3 -10.22 -24.39 2.06
CA ASP A 3 -9.29 -23.42 2.64
C ASP A 3 -8.80 -23.83 4.02
N SER A 4 -9.52 -24.69 4.75
CA SER A 4 -9.20 -25.12 6.12
C SER A 4 -7.84 -25.81 6.27
N LEU A 5 -7.27 -26.30 5.15
CA LEU A 5 -5.91 -26.83 5.10
C LEU A 5 -4.83 -25.76 5.34
N TYR A 6 -5.17 -24.48 5.17
CA TYR A 6 -4.24 -23.35 5.19
C TYR A 6 -4.44 -22.39 6.36
N GLY A 7 -5.43 -22.62 7.21
CA GLY A 7 -5.77 -21.74 8.32
C GLY A 7 -7.07 -22.14 8.99
N SER A 8 -7.55 -21.29 9.89
CA SER A 8 -8.76 -21.55 10.66
C SER A 8 -9.66 -20.32 10.70
N ARG A 9 -10.96 -20.56 10.90
CA ARG A 9 -11.95 -19.50 11.13
C ARG A 9 -12.47 -19.54 12.54
N ASP A 10 -12.56 -18.38 13.18
CA ASP A 10 -13.23 -18.27 14.46
C ASP A 10 -14.77 -18.27 14.30
N LYS A 11 -15.49 -18.32 15.43
CA LYS A 11 -16.97 -18.28 15.45
C LYS A 11 -17.56 -16.99 14.87
N ARG A 12 -16.76 -15.94 14.70
CA ARG A 12 -17.14 -14.64 14.12
C ARG A 12 -16.79 -14.56 12.62
N GLY A 13 -16.33 -15.67 12.03
CA GLY A 13 -15.96 -15.76 10.62
C GLY A 13 -14.65 -15.05 10.28
N GLN A 14 -13.79 -14.77 11.28
CA GLN A 14 -12.47 -14.20 11.04
C GLN A 14 -11.46 -15.31 10.73
N TRP A 15 -10.75 -15.17 9.63
CA TRP A 15 -9.74 -16.12 9.15
C TRP A 15 -8.36 -15.79 9.71
N THR A 16 -7.69 -16.81 10.22
CA THR A 16 -6.30 -16.78 10.66
C THR A 16 -5.51 -17.80 9.83
N PRO A 17 -4.56 -17.37 8.98
CA PRO A 17 -3.73 -18.27 8.21
C PRO A 17 -2.74 -19.04 9.11
N ASN A 18 -2.42 -20.27 8.73
CA ASN A 18 -1.37 -21.07 9.37
C ASN A 18 0.01 -20.44 9.16
N LYS A 19 0.23 -19.85 7.96
CA LYS A 19 1.43 -19.07 7.63
C LYS A 19 1.32 -17.71 8.31
N ARG A 20 2.10 -17.50 9.36
CA ARG A 20 2.17 -16.21 10.04
C ARG A 20 2.98 -15.19 9.21
N PRO A 21 2.72 -13.88 9.36
CA PRO A 21 3.59 -12.85 8.82
C PRO A 21 5.02 -13.08 9.31
N SER A 22 5.97 -13.08 8.38
CA SER A 22 7.38 -13.34 8.68
C SER A 22 8.26 -12.29 8.03
N ARG A 23 9.43 -12.06 8.61
CA ARG A 23 10.36 -11.04 8.15
C ARG A 23 11.05 -11.45 6.87
N GLU A 24 11.19 -10.49 5.97
CA GLU A 24 12.04 -10.67 4.81
C GLU A 24 13.51 -10.79 5.25
N PRO A 25 14.34 -11.57 4.53
CA PRO A 25 15.71 -11.90 4.95
C PRO A 25 16.72 -10.74 4.77
N LEU A 26 16.34 -9.52 5.15
CA LEU A 26 17.15 -8.30 5.07
C LEU A 26 17.66 -7.86 6.45
N PHE A 27 16.79 -7.82 7.46
CA PHE A 27 17.12 -7.41 8.84
C PHE A 27 17.10 -8.59 9.82
N VAL A 28 17.49 -9.78 9.36
CA VAL A 28 17.53 -11.01 10.16
C VAL A 28 18.96 -11.33 10.56
N TRP A 29 19.18 -11.51 11.87
CA TRP A 29 20.49 -11.89 12.43
C TRP A 29 20.49 -13.33 12.99
N PRO A 30 21.55 -14.14 12.76
CA PRO A 30 22.73 -13.86 11.94
C PRO A 30 22.36 -13.67 10.46
N ALA A 31 23.17 -12.87 9.75
CA ALA A 31 22.94 -12.58 8.33
C ALA A 31 22.80 -13.88 7.51
N GLN A 32 21.84 -13.92 6.59
CA GLN A 32 21.49 -15.14 5.83
C GLN A 32 21.64 -14.91 4.32
N PRO A 33 22.87 -14.78 3.77
CA PRO A 33 23.10 -14.37 2.37
C PRO A 33 22.38 -15.25 1.35
N ARG A 34 22.35 -16.57 1.56
CA ARG A 34 21.64 -17.49 0.66
C ARG A 34 20.14 -17.21 0.64
N LYS A 35 19.51 -17.00 1.80
CA LYS A 35 18.07 -16.71 1.85
C LYS A 35 17.78 -15.33 1.25
N PHE A 36 18.65 -14.35 1.52
CA PHE A 36 18.57 -13.03 0.90
C PHE A 36 18.61 -13.11 -0.63
N LEU A 37 19.54 -13.86 -1.22
CA LEU A 37 19.64 -14.00 -2.68
C LEU A 37 18.43 -14.72 -3.27
N VAL A 38 17.94 -15.78 -2.62
CA VAL A 38 16.73 -16.49 -3.05
C VAL A 38 15.51 -15.58 -2.98
N TRP A 39 15.37 -14.77 -1.93
CA TRP A 39 14.29 -13.81 -1.82
C TRP A 39 14.42 -12.66 -2.83
N MET A 40 15.63 -12.12 -3.03
CA MET A 40 15.86 -11.01 -3.94
C MET A 40 15.48 -11.37 -5.39
N PHE A 41 15.90 -12.56 -5.86
CA PHE A 41 15.77 -12.97 -7.26
C PHE A 41 14.72 -14.06 -7.52
N GLY A 42 14.13 -14.65 -6.48
CA GLY A 42 13.15 -15.74 -6.58
C GLY A 42 11.71 -15.28 -6.82
N PHE A 43 10.79 -16.25 -6.79
CA PHE A 43 9.36 -16.05 -7.04
C PHE A 43 8.50 -16.79 -6.00
N PRO A 44 7.61 -16.11 -5.27
CA PRO A 44 7.58 -14.66 -5.07
C PRO A 44 8.83 -14.18 -4.32
N GLY A 45 9.23 -12.92 -4.53
CA GLY A 45 10.44 -12.33 -4.00
C GLY A 45 10.45 -10.80 -4.10
N TYR A 46 11.61 -10.18 -3.91
CA TYR A 46 11.75 -8.72 -3.97
C TYR A 46 11.54 -8.18 -5.39
N LEU A 47 12.20 -8.78 -6.39
CA LEU A 47 12.03 -8.33 -7.78
C LEU A 47 10.70 -8.81 -8.37
N TRP A 48 10.34 -10.06 -8.12
CA TRP A 48 9.22 -10.73 -8.79
C TRP A 48 8.05 -11.07 -7.86
N PRO A 49 6.79 -10.98 -8.32
CA PRO A 49 6.35 -10.42 -9.60
C PRO A 49 6.10 -8.91 -9.54
N TRP A 50 5.73 -8.38 -8.37
CA TRP A 50 5.03 -7.10 -8.28
C TRP A 50 5.91 -5.91 -8.64
N ASN A 51 7.15 -5.86 -8.17
CA ASN A 51 8.06 -4.78 -8.52
C ASN A 51 8.37 -4.80 -10.03
N THR A 52 8.60 -5.96 -10.64
CA THR A 52 8.78 -6.05 -12.10
C THR A 52 7.55 -5.62 -12.88
N VAL A 53 6.35 -6.03 -12.47
CA VAL A 53 5.09 -5.61 -13.11
C VAL A 53 4.94 -4.08 -13.03
N LEU A 54 5.23 -3.49 -11.88
CA LEU A 54 5.16 -2.05 -11.69
C LEU A 54 6.23 -1.30 -12.48
N ILE A 55 7.47 -1.81 -12.54
CA ILE A 55 8.50 -1.26 -13.43
C ILE A 55 8.00 -1.30 -14.88
N ALA A 56 7.39 -2.39 -15.33
CA ALA A 56 6.86 -2.49 -16.69
C ALA A 56 5.74 -1.47 -16.95
N ILE A 57 4.79 -1.32 -16.01
CA ILE A 57 3.73 -0.30 -16.08
C ILE A 57 4.36 1.10 -16.14
N SER A 58 5.33 1.39 -15.30
CA SER A 58 6.03 2.67 -15.27
C SER A 58 6.81 2.95 -16.56
N VAL A 59 7.47 1.95 -17.15
CA VAL A 59 8.16 2.09 -18.44
C VAL A 59 7.15 2.40 -19.56
N VAL A 60 6.04 1.66 -19.62
CA VAL A 60 4.99 1.91 -20.61
C VAL A 60 4.39 3.30 -20.42
N ALA A 61 4.08 3.67 -19.18
CA ALA A 61 3.53 4.99 -18.86
C ALA A 61 4.50 6.11 -19.26
N TRP A 62 5.77 6.00 -18.87
CA TRP A 62 6.78 7.02 -19.15
C TRP A 62 7.08 7.17 -20.65
N ILE A 63 7.21 6.07 -21.39
CA ILE A 63 7.60 6.12 -22.81
C ILE A 63 6.43 6.51 -23.71
N TYR A 64 5.22 5.99 -23.43
CA TYR A 64 4.10 6.08 -24.38
C TYR A 64 2.94 6.94 -23.88
N LEU A 65 2.82 7.16 -22.57
CA LEU A 65 1.65 7.81 -21.96
C LEU A 65 2.03 9.03 -21.10
N THR A 66 3.26 9.53 -21.28
CA THR A 66 3.74 10.79 -20.72
C THR A 66 4.20 11.67 -21.88
N PRO A 67 3.84 12.97 -21.89
CA PRO A 67 4.26 13.89 -22.94
C PRO A 67 5.78 14.08 -22.98
N SER A 68 6.28 14.70 -24.05
CA SER A 68 7.68 15.10 -24.13
C SER A 68 8.04 16.13 -23.06
N LEU A 69 9.31 16.14 -22.62
CA LEU A 69 9.80 17.15 -21.68
C LEU A 69 9.59 18.58 -22.19
N GLU A 70 9.65 18.79 -23.51
CA GLU A 70 9.37 20.10 -24.11
C GLU A 70 7.93 20.55 -23.88
N ALA A 71 6.95 19.67 -24.11
CA ALA A 71 5.53 19.97 -23.89
C ALA A 71 5.19 20.24 -22.41
N MET A 72 5.98 19.70 -21.48
CA MET A 72 5.75 19.83 -20.04
C MET A 72 6.43 21.08 -19.43
N ARG A 73 7.09 21.92 -20.24
CA ARG A 73 7.69 23.19 -19.75
C ARG A 73 6.65 24.19 -19.25
N GLU A 74 5.51 24.25 -19.92
CA GLU A 74 4.38 25.09 -19.56
C GLU A 74 3.18 24.22 -19.20
N PHE A 75 2.39 24.67 -18.23
CA PHE A 75 1.15 23.99 -17.88
C PHE A 75 0.13 24.17 -19.00
N ASP A 76 -0.31 23.05 -19.56
CA ASP A 76 -1.40 23.00 -20.50
C ASP A 76 -2.43 21.96 -20.04
N ILE A 77 -3.71 22.32 -20.20
CA ILE A 77 -4.81 21.50 -19.70
C ILE A 77 -4.88 20.14 -20.41
N GLY A 78 -4.45 20.07 -21.67
CA GLY A 78 -4.49 18.85 -22.47
C GLY A 78 -3.60 17.76 -21.89
N TRP A 79 -2.33 18.07 -21.64
CA TRP A 79 -1.43 17.06 -21.10
C TRP A 79 -1.67 16.74 -19.63
N VAL A 80 -2.08 17.73 -18.82
CA VAL A 80 -2.46 17.51 -17.41
C VAL A 80 -3.69 16.60 -17.34
N ALA A 81 -4.71 16.84 -18.17
CA ALA A 81 -5.88 15.97 -18.26
C ALA A 81 -5.51 14.58 -18.79
N GLY A 82 -4.57 14.48 -19.74
CA GLY A 82 -4.04 13.20 -20.23
C GLY A 82 -3.44 12.33 -19.12
N ILE A 83 -2.61 12.92 -18.26
CA ILE A 83 -2.04 12.22 -17.09
C ILE A 83 -3.15 11.82 -16.10
N LEU A 84 -4.10 12.72 -15.82
CA LEU A 84 -5.23 12.42 -14.94
C LEU A 84 -6.04 11.23 -15.45
N LEU A 85 -6.39 11.22 -16.74
CA LEU A 85 -7.16 10.14 -17.38
C LEU A 85 -6.39 8.83 -17.36
N ARG A 86 -5.08 8.85 -17.62
CA ARG A 86 -4.22 7.66 -17.54
C ARG A 86 -4.20 7.10 -16.10
N ASN A 87 -4.02 7.96 -15.11
CA ASN A 87 -4.00 7.55 -13.69
C ASN A 87 -5.35 7.02 -13.24
N ALA A 88 -6.44 7.66 -13.64
CA ALA A 88 -7.80 7.17 -13.41
C ALA A 88 -8.04 5.80 -14.08
N ALA A 89 -7.59 5.62 -15.32
CA ALA A 89 -7.71 4.35 -16.04
C ALA A 89 -6.92 3.22 -15.35
N LEU A 90 -5.69 3.50 -14.89
CA LEU A 90 -4.90 2.54 -14.13
C LEU A 90 -5.57 2.19 -12.79
N ALA A 91 -6.09 3.18 -12.07
CA ALA A 91 -6.81 2.95 -10.83
C ALA A 91 -8.05 2.06 -11.06
N VAL A 92 -8.88 2.38 -12.06
CA VAL A 92 -10.06 1.56 -12.42
C VAL A 92 -9.66 0.15 -12.85
N LEU A 93 -8.59 0.00 -13.65
CA LEU A 93 -8.12 -1.30 -14.11
C LEU A 93 -7.68 -2.18 -12.94
N ILE A 94 -6.86 -1.65 -12.03
CA ILE A 94 -6.30 -2.43 -10.92
C ILE A 94 -7.31 -2.58 -9.79
N TYR A 95 -7.77 -1.49 -9.20
CA TYR A 95 -8.69 -1.52 -8.06
C TYR A 95 -10.06 -2.06 -8.48
N GLY A 96 -10.60 -1.56 -9.60
CA GLY A 96 -11.88 -1.99 -10.13
C GLY A 96 -11.83 -3.42 -10.66
N GLY A 97 -10.75 -3.82 -11.33
CA GLY A 97 -10.57 -5.20 -11.78
C GLY A 97 -10.53 -6.21 -10.63
N LEU A 98 -9.70 -5.94 -9.61
CA LEU A 98 -9.64 -6.78 -8.41
C LEU A 98 -10.98 -6.83 -7.67
N HIS A 99 -11.63 -5.68 -7.50
CA HIS A 99 -12.94 -5.60 -6.84
C HIS A 99 -14.02 -6.35 -7.64
N MET A 100 -14.02 -6.22 -8.96
CA MET A 100 -14.94 -6.92 -9.83
C MET A 100 -14.79 -8.44 -9.68
N LEU A 101 -13.56 -8.95 -9.73
CA LEU A 101 -13.31 -10.40 -9.63
C LEU A 101 -13.65 -10.98 -8.25
N LEU A 102 -13.28 -10.26 -7.18
CA LEU A 102 -13.33 -10.79 -5.81
C LEU A 102 -14.61 -10.43 -5.04
N TYR A 103 -15.22 -9.28 -5.33
CA TYR A 103 -16.35 -8.76 -4.55
C TYR A 103 -17.68 -8.74 -5.33
N ILE A 104 -17.63 -8.55 -6.65
CA ILE A 104 -18.83 -8.57 -7.51
C ILE A 104 -19.07 -9.99 -8.05
N GLN A 105 -18.12 -10.55 -8.81
CA GLN A 105 -18.21 -11.90 -9.34
C GLN A 105 -18.01 -12.97 -8.27
N ARG A 106 -17.33 -12.62 -7.17
CA ARG A 106 -17.04 -13.51 -6.04
C ARG A 106 -16.46 -14.86 -6.50
N ARG A 107 -15.47 -14.82 -7.39
CA ARG A 107 -14.93 -16.05 -8.02
C ARG A 107 -14.42 -17.10 -7.04
N GLN A 108 -13.99 -16.68 -5.84
CA GLN A 108 -13.55 -17.56 -4.76
C GLN A 108 -14.46 -17.49 -3.52
N ASP A 109 -15.63 -16.84 -3.64
CA ASP A 109 -16.58 -16.54 -2.57
C ASP A 109 -15.85 -16.10 -1.28
N THR A 110 -15.99 -16.85 -0.19
CA THR A 110 -15.36 -16.54 1.09
C THR A 110 -14.05 -17.30 1.34
N ASN A 111 -13.60 -18.15 0.41
CA ASN A 111 -12.34 -18.89 0.55
C ASN A 111 -11.19 -17.92 0.77
N PHE A 112 -10.42 -18.13 1.85
CA PHE A 112 -9.33 -17.25 2.31
C PHE A 112 -9.72 -15.81 2.70
N LYS A 113 -11.01 -15.44 2.67
CA LYS A 113 -11.43 -14.09 3.05
C LYS A 113 -11.14 -13.85 4.53
N TYR A 114 -10.44 -12.76 4.86
CA TYR A 114 -10.04 -12.47 6.23
C TYR A 114 -11.23 -12.28 7.18
N ASN A 115 -12.28 -11.63 6.69
CA ASN A 115 -13.55 -11.47 7.38
C ASN A 115 -14.65 -11.97 6.45
N SER A 116 -15.44 -12.95 6.88
CA SER A 116 -16.49 -13.56 6.05
C SER A 116 -17.60 -12.60 5.63
N LYS A 117 -17.73 -11.44 6.29
CA LYS A 117 -18.68 -10.40 5.88
C LYS A 117 -18.24 -9.71 4.59
N TRP A 118 -19.24 -9.35 3.78
CA TRP A 118 -19.06 -8.49 2.61
C TRP A 118 -19.06 -7.01 3.02
N PRO A 119 -18.61 -6.08 2.15
CA PRO A 119 -18.59 -4.66 2.45
C PRO A 119 -19.97 -4.13 2.84
N ASP A 120 -19.99 -3.18 3.77
CA ASP A 120 -21.24 -2.61 4.29
C ASP A 120 -21.98 -1.81 3.21
N THR A 121 -23.31 -1.98 3.15
CA THR A 121 -24.21 -1.29 2.19
C THR A 121 -25.26 -0.40 2.86
N ASP A 122 -25.40 -0.47 4.18
CA ASP A 122 -26.33 0.34 4.97
C ASP A 122 -25.69 0.67 6.32
N ASN A 123 -24.66 1.52 6.30
CA ASN A 123 -23.91 1.92 7.48
C ASN A 123 -23.56 3.42 7.42
N SER A 124 -24.09 4.20 8.36
CA SER A 124 -23.95 5.65 8.43
C SER A 124 -22.53 6.14 8.77
N ILE A 125 -21.60 5.23 9.08
CA ILE A 125 -20.19 5.58 9.21
C ILE A 125 -19.58 6.01 7.86
N PHE A 126 -20.14 5.54 6.74
CA PHE A 126 -19.72 5.87 5.38
C PHE A 126 -20.62 6.98 4.81
N LEU A 127 -20.03 7.92 4.07
CA LEU A 127 -20.64 9.12 3.49
C LEU A 127 -21.92 8.85 2.70
N PHE A 128 -22.00 7.70 2.02
CA PHE A 128 -23.14 7.31 1.19
C PHE A 128 -23.90 6.10 1.74
N GLY A 129 -23.68 5.74 3.01
CA GLY A 129 -24.20 4.50 3.59
C GLY A 129 -23.53 3.22 3.06
N SER A 130 -22.67 3.33 2.04
CA SER A 130 -21.98 2.22 1.40
C SER A 130 -20.47 2.38 1.47
N GLN A 131 -19.80 1.37 2.01
CA GLN A 131 -18.34 1.28 2.09
C GLN A 131 -17.70 1.37 0.70
N THR A 132 -18.23 0.63 -0.27
CA THR A 132 -17.66 0.59 -1.63
C THR A 132 -17.81 1.94 -2.33
N ALA A 133 -18.97 2.59 -2.20
CA ALA A 133 -19.21 3.90 -2.81
C ALA A 133 -18.27 4.98 -2.24
N GLU A 134 -18.11 5.03 -0.91
CA GLU A 134 -17.17 5.94 -0.26
C GLU A 134 -15.73 5.67 -0.71
N ASN A 135 -15.33 4.39 -0.79
CA ASN A 135 -13.97 4.03 -1.17
C ASN A 135 -13.63 4.41 -2.62
N VAL A 136 -14.56 4.17 -3.55
CA VAL A 136 -14.39 4.60 -4.94
C VAL A 136 -14.33 6.13 -5.00
N PHE A 137 -15.17 6.84 -4.25
CA PHE A 137 -15.17 8.30 -4.21
C PHE A 137 -13.83 8.87 -3.72
N TRP A 138 -13.32 8.44 -2.57
CA TRP A 138 -12.04 8.94 -2.06
C TRP A 138 -10.87 8.56 -2.96
N THR A 139 -10.88 7.36 -3.54
CA THR A 139 -9.84 6.93 -4.50
C THR A 139 -9.86 7.82 -5.75
N MET A 140 -11.02 7.97 -6.39
CA MET A 140 -11.13 8.59 -7.71
C MET A 140 -11.22 10.12 -7.67
N CYS A 141 -11.82 10.69 -6.63
CA CYS A 141 -12.03 12.13 -6.49
C CYS A 141 -11.00 12.80 -5.58
N SER A 142 -10.13 12.04 -4.89
CA SER A 142 -9.05 12.60 -4.06
C SER A 142 -7.69 11.94 -4.35
N GLY A 143 -7.57 10.63 -4.19
CA GLY A 143 -6.30 9.91 -4.35
C GLY A 143 -5.69 10.07 -5.74
N VAL A 144 -6.46 9.78 -6.79
CA VAL A 144 -6.03 9.91 -8.20
C VAL A 144 -5.69 11.36 -8.59
N PRO A 145 -6.50 12.38 -8.24
CA PRO A 145 -6.11 13.77 -8.43
C PRO A 145 -4.82 14.19 -7.70
N VAL A 146 -4.65 13.79 -6.45
CA VAL A 146 -3.42 14.12 -5.67
C VAL A 146 -2.19 13.42 -6.26
N TRP A 147 -2.30 12.14 -6.61
CA TRP A 147 -1.26 11.42 -7.35
C TRP A 147 -0.88 12.16 -8.63
N THR A 148 -1.89 12.54 -9.43
CA THR A 148 -1.70 13.28 -10.67
C THR A 148 -1.02 14.62 -10.43
N ALA A 149 -1.38 15.37 -9.38
CA ALA A 149 -0.77 16.64 -9.05
C ALA A 149 0.73 16.50 -8.74
N TYR A 150 1.10 15.50 -7.92
CA TYR A 150 2.51 15.21 -7.64
C TYR A 150 3.28 14.90 -8.92
N GLU A 151 2.69 14.10 -9.80
CA GLU A 151 3.31 13.72 -11.05
C GLU A 151 3.49 14.91 -12.00
N VAL A 152 2.43 15.68 -12.23
CA VAL A 152 2.39 16.88 -13.08
C VAL A 152 3.42 17.90 -12.63
N ILE A 153 3.48 18.18 -11.31
CA ILE A 153 4.46 19.11 -10.74
C ILE A 153 5.87 18.57 -10.97
N THR A 154 6.10 17.27 -10.75
CA THR A 154 7.43 16.68 -10.92
C THR A 154 7.91 16.76 -12.37
N TRP A 155 7.05 16.47 -13.35
CA TRP A 155 7.41 16.56 -14.76
C TRP A 155 7.69 17.99 -15.20
N TRP A 156 6.86 18.94 -14.76
CA TRP A 156 7.12 20.35 -14.98
C TRP A 156 8.47 20.78 -14.37
N MET A 157 8.81 20.28 -13.19
CA MET A 157 10.12 20.55 -12.56
C MET A 157 11.29 19.97 -13.34
N TYR A 158 11.17 18.74 -13.87
CA TYR A 158 12.19 18.17 -14.77
C TYR A 158 12.34 18.97 -16.07
N ALA A 159 11.21 19.31 -16.72
CA ALA A 159 11.18 20.04 -17.98
C ALA A 159 11.87 21.42 -17.91
N ASN A 160 11.81 22.05 -16.72
CA ASN A 160 12.39 23.36 -16.44
C ASN A 160 13.75 23.29 -15.70
N GLY A 161 14.28 22.10 -15.43
CA GLY A 161 15.58 21.93 -14.79
C GLY A 161 15.62 22.30 -13.30
N TYR A 162 14.48 22.30 -12.61
CA TYR A 162 14.43 22.52 -11.15
C TYR A 162 14.85 21.28 -10.35
N ILE A 163 14.75 20.09 -10.95
CA ILE A 163 15.25 18.82 -10.39
C ILE A 163 16.44 18.35 -11.22
N LEU A 164 17.48 17.86 -10.55
CA LEU A 164 18.67 17.37 -11.26
C LEU A 164 18.37 16.06 -11.97
N GLN A 165 18.42 16.09 -13.29
CA GLN A 165 18.19 14.91 -14.13
C GLN A 165 19.45 14.04 -14.23
N LEU A 166 19.29 12.75 -13.98
CA LEU A 166 20.34 11.76 -14.14
C LEU A 166 20.45 11.29 -15.59
N ASP A 167 21.66 11.36 -16.17
CA ASP A 167 21.98 10.67 -17.42
C ASP A 167 22.22 9.17 -17.15
N ILE A 168 21.35 8.31 -17.70
CA ILE A 168 21.43 6.86 -17.55
C ILE A 168 22.68 6.29 -18.23
N GLN A 169 23.15 6.87 -19.34
CA GLN A 169 24.31 6.34 -20.07
C GLN A 169 25.60 6.53 -19.26
N GLN A 170 25.68 7.63 -18.51
CA GLN A 170 26.83 7.93 -17.66
C GLN A 170 26.75 7.22 -16.30
N HIS A 171 25.53 7.00 -15.78
CA HIS A 171 25.32 6.48 -14.43
C HIS A 171 24.31 5.31 -14.36
N PRO A 172 24.48 4.23 -15.14
CA PRO A 172 23.49 3.15 -15.22
C PRO A 172 23.35 2.38 -13.90
N VAL A 173 24.45 2.17 -13.16
CA VAL A 173 24.43 1.46 -11.86
C VAL A 173 23.66 2.26 -10.82
N TYR A 174 23.85 3.58 -10.78
CA TYR A 174 23.14 4.45 -9.85
C TYR A 174 21.65 4.53 -10.18
N PHE A 175 21.29 4.60 -11.46
CA PHE A 175 19.91 4.48 -11.92
C PHE A 175 19.23 3.19 -11.43
N ILE A 176 19.86 2.03 -11.64
CA ILE A 176 19.35 0.75 -11.16
C ILE A 176 19.28 0.71 -9.64
N GLY A 177 20.28 1.27 -8.95
CA GLY A 177 20.29 1.39 -7.50
C GLY A 177 19.07 2.14 -6.96
N LEU A 178 18.69 3.26 -7.58
CA LEU A 178 17.50 4.02 -7.20
C LEU A 178 16.21 3.21 -7.39
N LEU A 179 16.06 2.47 -8.50
CA LEU A 179 14.93 1.56 -8.70
C LEU A 179 14.87 0.51 -7.58
N LEU A 180 16.00 -0.11 -7.23
CA LEU A 180 16.04 -1.12 -6.18
C LEU A 180 15.76 -0.56 -4.78
N ILE A 181 16.13 0.69 -4.51
CA ILE A 181 15.91 1.34 -3.20
C ILE A 181 14.48 1.86 -3.06
N ALA A 182 13.80 2.22 -4.17
CA ALA A 182 12.49 2.86 -4.13
C ALA A 182 11.44 2.12 -3.25
N PRO A 183 11.25 0.78 -3.34
CA PRO A 183 10.32 0.09 -2.47
C PRO A 183 10.70 0.18 -0.98
N ALA A 184 11.99 0.05 -0.64
CA ALA A 184 12.46 0.16 0.74
C ALA A 184 12.30 1.58 1.29
N TRP A 185 12.57 2.60 0.47
CA TRP A 185 12.34 4.00 0.80
C TRP A 185 10.86 4.28 1.11
N LEU A 186 9.96 3.82 0.23
CA LEU A 186 8.52 4.01 0.42
C LEU A 186 7.98 3.29 1.65
N LYS A 187 8.54 2.13 2.00
CA LYS A 187 8.20 1.40 3.22
C LYS A 187 8.63 2.13 4.49
N LEU A 188 9.82 2.72 4.49
CA LEU A 188 10.27 3.63 5.55
C LEU A 188 9.35 4.86 5.67
N GLN A 189 9.10 5.54 4.56
CA GLN A 189 8.25 6.74 4.54
C GLN A 189 6.83 6.41 4.99
N PHE A 190 6.27 5.30 4.52
CA PHE A 190 4.96 4.82 4.95
C PHE A 190 4.92 4.59 6.45
N TYR A 191 5.88 3.86 7.04
CA TYR A 191 5.89 3.64 8.48
C TYR A 191 5.89 4.96 9.28
N LEU A 192 6.73 5.91 8.89
CA LEU A 192 6.84 7.21 9.59
C LEU A 192 5.54 8.00 9.52
N VAL A 193 4.97 8.13 8.31
CA VAL A 193 3.72 8.85 8.08
C VAL A 193 2.56 8.14 8.76
N HIS A 194 2.44 6.84 8.57
CA HIS A 194 1.35 6.02 9.07
C HIS A 194 1.30 6.05 10.59
N ARG A 195 2.44 5.87 11.26
CA ARG A 195 2.51 5.99 12.71
C ARG A 195 2.16 7.39 13.21
N LEU A 196 2.57 8.44 12.49
CA LEU A 196 2.24 9.82 12.82
C LEU A 196 0.73 10.09 12.71
N ILE A 197 0.08 9.65 11.63
CA ILE A 197 -1.36 9.88 11.42
C ILE A 197 -2.24 9.05 12.35
N HIS A 198 -1.69 8.05 13.05
CA HIS A 198 -2.35 7.38 14.19
C HIS A 198 -2.31 8.14 15.51
N MET A 199 -1.64 9.30 15.57
CA MET A 199 -1.52 10.08 16.79
C MET A 199 -2.71 11.03 16.99
N GLY A 200 -3.61 10.68 17.92
CA GLY A 200 -4.59 11.58 18.53
C GLY A 200 -5.41 12.41 17.51
N PRO A 201 -5.20 13.75 17.41
CA PRO A 201 -5.96 14.58 16.48
C PRO A 201 -5.82 14.16 15.02
N LEU A 202 -4.63 13.76 14.57
CA LEU A 202 -4.42 13.39 13.16
C LEU A 202 -5.26 12.17 12.79
N TYR A 203 -5.38 11.20 13.71
CA TYR A 203 -6.23 10.05 13.48
C TYR A 203 -7.68 10.46 13.24
N HIS A 204 -8.22 11.30 14.12
CA HIS A 204 -9.62 11.72 14.04
C HIS A 204 -9.92 12.64 12.85
N ILE A 205 -8.96 13.43 12.40
CA ILE A 205 -9.14 14.39 11.31
C ILE A 205 -8.94 13.73 9.95
N ILE A 206 -7.86 12.97 9.76
CA ILE A 206 -7.45 12.51 8.42
C ILE A 206 -7.47 10.99 8.28
N HIS A 207 -7.06 10.22 9.30
CA HIS A 207 -6.87 8.78 9.13
C HIS A 207 -8.11 7.91 9.40
N ARG A 208 -9.10 8.46 10.12
CA ARG A 208 -10.35 7.76 10.44
C ARG A 208 -11.10 7.30 9.19
N VAL A 209 -11.08 8.07 8.11
CA VAL A 209 -11.74 7.72 6.84
C VAL A 209 -11.23 6.38 6.33
N HIS A 210 -9.90 6.21 6.30
CA HIS A 210 -9.28 4.96 5.91
C HIS A 210 -9.70 3.81 6.83
N HIS A 211 -9.63 4.06 8.14
CA HIS A 211 -9.90 3.07 9.20
C HIS A 211 -11.37 2.73 9.44
N ASN A 212 -12.31 3.46 8.85
CA ASN A 212 -13.71 3.01 8.78
C ASN A 212 -13.79 1.64 8.05
N ASN A 213 -12.79 1.30 7.22
CA ASN A 213 -12.66 0.04 6.51
C ASN A 213 -12.05 -1.11 7.35
N VAL A 214 -12.59 -1.41 8.52
CA VAL A 214 -12.19 -2.57 9.37
C VAL A 214 -12.20 -3.92 8.63
N ASN A 215 -12.98 -4.02 7.56
CA ASN A 215 -13.01 -5.13 6.61
C ASN A 215 -12.59 -4.58 5.24
N PRO A 216 -11.29 -4.47 4.97
CA PRO A 216 -10.80 -3.81 3.77
C PRO A 216 -11.17 -4.57 2.49
N GLY A 217 -11.17 -3.84 1.39
CA GLY A 217 -11.27 -4.37 0.03
C GLY A 217 -10.39 -3.55 -0.92
N PRO A 218 -10.25 -3.93 -2.20
CA PRO A 218 -9.28 -3.30 -3.10
C PRO A 218 -9.34 -1.76 -3.07
N TRP A 219 -10.53 -1.19 -3.26
CA TRP A 219 -10.77 0.26 -3.22
C TRP A 219 -10.46 0.94 -1.89
N SER A 220 -10.48 0.23 -0.75
CA SER A 220 -10.13 0.85 0.53
C SER A 220 -8.64 1.20 0.61
N GLY A 221 -7.80 0.62 -0.26
CA GLY A 221 -6.35 0.86 -0.24
C GLY A 221 -5.95 2.30 -0.53
N LEU A 222 -6.74 3.04 -1.32
CA LEU A 222 -6.57 4.47 -1.58
C LEU A 222 -7.80 5.28 -1.17
N SER A 223 -8.63 4.72 -0.28
CA SER A 223 -9.73 5.44 0.34
C SER A 223 -9.23 6.11 1.61
N MET A 224 -8.80 7.35 1.48
CA MET A 224 -8.23 8.15 2.56
C MET A 224 -8.70 9.60 2.43
N HIS A 225 -8.56 10.36 3.52
CA HIS A 225 -8.79 11.81 3.46
C HIS A 225 -7.77 12.49 2.53
N THR A 226 -8.13 13.60 1.88
CA THR A 226 -7.24 14.31 0.93
C THR A 226 -5.89 14.70 1.52
N PHE A 227 -5.86 15.20 2.75
CA PHE A 227 -4.58 15.50 3.43
C PHE A 227 -3.74 14.25 3.72
N GLU A 228 -4.37 13.10 3.96
CA GLU A 228 -3.64 11.84 4.06
C GLU A 228 -3.04 11.47 2.70
N HIS A 229 -3.77 11.60 1.59
CA HIS A 229 -3.19 11.40 0.24
C HIS A 229 -1.98 12.30 -0.03
N ILE A 230 -2.06 13.58 0.35
CA ILE A 230 -0.95 14.53 0.16
C ILE A 230 0.29 14.03 0.91
N ILE A 231 0.16 13.68 2.18
CA ILE A 231 1.30 13.20 2.97
C ILE A 231 1.74 11.80 2.50
N TYR A 232 0.81 10.95 2.09
CA TYR A 232 1.10 9.62 1.55
C TYR A 232 1.99 9.71 0.30
N PHE A 233 1.57 10.42 -0.74
CA PHE A 233 2.32 10.59 -2.00
C PHE A 233 3.60 11.45 -1.88
N SER A 234 3.84 12.09 -0.72
CA SER A 234 5.06 12.87 -0.48
C SER A 234 6.36 12.06 -0.54
N GLY A 235 6.30 10.72 -0.57
CA GLY A 235 7.48 9.86 -0.79
C GLY A 235 8.27 10.21 -2.06
N VAL A 236 7.62 10.77 -3.08
CA VAL A 236 8.28 11.23 -4.31
C VAL A 236 9.22 12.42 -4.10
N LEU A 237 9.04 13.23 -3.05
CA LEU A 237 9.86 14.41 -2.77
C LEU A 237 11.35 14.07 -2.53
N PHE A 238 11.65 12.82 -2.19
CA PHE A 238 13.03 12.30 -2.17
C PHE A 238 13.79 12.60 -3.47
N TYR A 239 13.12 12.45 -4.61
CA TYR A 239 13.72 12.67 -5.93
C TYR A 239 13.82 14.14 -6.32
N PHE A 240 13.30 15.07 -5.52
CA PHE A 240 13.47 16.51 -5.77
C PHE A 240 14.85 16.98 -5.34
N VAL A 241 15.47 16.25 -4.41
CA VAL A 241 16.81 16.54 -3.87
C VAL A 241 17.85 15.51 -4.30
N VAL A 242 17.42 14.32 -4.71
CA VAL A 242 18.31 13.25 -5.21
C VAL A 242 18.32 13.26 -6.74
N PRO A 243 19.49 13.41 -7.38
CA PRO A 243 19.59 13.35 -8.84
C PRO A 243 18.99 12.05 -9.35
N SER A 244 18.03 12.12 -10.25
CA SER A 244 17.35 10.92 -10.69
C SER A 244 16.81 11.06 -12.10
N HIS A 245 16.61 9.91 -12.75
CA HIS A 245 15.92 9.85 -14.02
C HIS A 245 14.40 9.85 -13.77
N PRO A 246 13.58 10.50 -14.62
CA PRO A 246 12.11 10.51 -14.50
C PRO A 246 11.47 9.12 -14.30
N MET A 247 12.06 8.08 -14.89
CA MET A 247 11.64 6.70 -14.69
C MET A 247 11.68 6.23 -13.22
N ASN A 248 12.63 6.69 -12.39
CA ASN A 248 12.64 6.38 -10.95
C ASN A 248 11.45 7.01 -10.23
N VAL A 249 11.11 8.25 -10.59
CA VAL A 249 9.95 8.96 -10.07
C VAL A 249 8.66 8.26 -10.50
N MET A 250 8.55 7.90 -11.77
CA MET A 250 7.39 7.17 -12.30
C MET A 250 7.21 5.84 -11.55
N PHE A 251 8.29 5.10 -11.30
CA PHE A 251 8.23 3.88 -10.52
C PHE A 251 7.77 4.12 -9.09
N CYS A 252 8.34 5.12 -8.41
CA CYS A 252 7.94 5.51 -7.06
C CYS A 252 6.43 5.80 -6.96
N LEU A 253 5.92 6.65 -7.85
CA LEU A 253 4.50 7.03 -7.87
C LEU A 253 3.59 5.83 -8.19
N MET A 254 3.97 4.95 -9.11
CA MET A 254 3.19 3.75 -9.44
C MET A 254 3.13 2.75 -8.28
N ILE A 255 4.21 2.60 -7.51
CA ILE A 255 4.19 1.78 -6.28
C ILE A 255 3.14 2.33 -5.32
N GLN A 256 3.24 3.63 -4.98
CA GLN A 256 2.32 4.26 -4.04
C GLN A 256 0.87 4.21 -4.54
N ALA A 257 0.65 4.41 -5.83
CA ALA A 257 -0.70 4.45 -6.39
C ALA A 257 -1.35 3.07 -6.51
N LEU A 258 -0.60 2.01 -6.80
CA LEU A 258 -1.18 0.72 -7.22
C LEU A 258 -1.00 -0.43 -6.22
N ILE A 259 0.09 -0.47 -5.45
CA ILE A 259 0.30 -1.52 -4.43
C ILE A 259 -0.79 -1.54 -3.35
N PRO A 260 -1.35 -0.41 -2.89
CA PRO A 260 -2.37 -0.46 -1.84
C PRO A 260 -3.58 -1.33 -2.20
N ALA A 261 -3.95 -1.46 -3.48
CA ALA A 261 -5.01 -2.38 -3.90
C ALA A 261 -4.74 -3.83 -3.49
N LEU A 262 -3.48 -4.28 -3.61
CA LEU A 262 -3.05 -5.64 -3.27
C LEU A 262 -2.96 -5.84 -1.75
N GLY A 263 -2.46 -4.85 -1.02
CA GLY A 263 -2.39 -4.89 0.44
C GLY A 263 -3.76 -4.90 1.13
N HIS A 264 -4.82 -4.51 0.41
CA HIS A 264 -6.19 -4.39 0.93
C HIS A 264 -7.17 -5.38 0.28
N LEU A 265 -6.68 -6.44 -0.38
CA LEU A 265 -7.54 -7.40 -1.05
C LEU A 265 -8.64 -7.99 -0.16
N GLY A 266 -8.39 -8.11 1.15
CA GLY A 266 -9.33 -8.72 2.10
C GLY A 266 -9.30 -10.26 2.09
N PHE A 267 -8.32 -10.85 1.40
CA PHE A 267 -8.11 -12.29 1.26
C PHE A 267 -6.65 -12.65 1.54
N ASP A 268 -6.44 -13.84 2.13
CA ASP A 268 -5.10 -14.41 2.34
C ASP A 268 -4.46 -14.90 1.05
N LYS A 269 -5.27 -15.44 0.14
CA LYS A 269 -4.82 -15.99 -1.12
C LYS A 269 -5.78 -15.65 -2.25
N LEU A 270 -5.23 -15.58 -3.45
CA LEU A 270 -5.99 -15.49 -4.70
C LEU A 270 -6.04 -16.87 -5.35
N VAL A 271 -7.24 -17.41 -5.51
CA VAL A 271 -7.50 -18.68 -6.16
C VAL A 271 -7.45 -18.49 -7.68
N THR A 272 -6.69 -19.36 -8.32
CA THR A 272 -6.50 -19.44 -9.77
C THR A 272 -7.05 -20.77 -10.28
N GLU A 273 -7.03 -20.98 -11.60
CA GLU A 273 -7.56 -22.20 -12.21
C GLU A 273 -6.90 -23.48 -11.67
N GLY A 274 -7.70 -24.54 -11.53
CA GLY A 274 -7.23 -25.86 -11.10
C GLY A 274 -6.80 -25.95 -9.63
N ASP A 275 -7.51 -25.26 -8.73
CA ASP A 275 -7.24 -25.23 -7.29
C ASP A 275 -5.81 -24.76 -6.91
N LYS A 276 -5.16 -23.98 -7.78
CA LYS A 276 -3.90 -23.30 -7.48
C LYS A 276 -4.18 -21.96 -6.80
N HIS A 277 -3.22 -21.45 -6.03
CA HIS A 277 -3.33 -20.16 -5.37
C HIS A 277 -2.03 -19.35 -5.40
N LEU A 278 -2.18 -18.04 -5.21
CA LEU A 278 -1.10 -17.09 -5.00
C LEU A 278 -1.29 -16.43 -3.64
N ASP A 279 -0.21 -16.32 -2.86
CA ASP A 279 -0.23 -15.57 -1.61
C ASP A 279 -0.48 -14.08 -1.88
N ALA A 280 -1.44 -13.49 -1.16
CA ALA A 280 -1.73 -12.07 -1.23
C ALA A 280 -0.87 -11.25 -0.24
N ASP A 281 -0.26 -11.91 0.75
CA ASP A 281 0.58 -11.33 1.82
C ASP A 281 -0.03 -10.09 2.53
N GLY A 282 -1.36 -10.02 2.59
CA GLY A 282 -2.10 -8.90 3.19
C GLY A 282 -2.35 -9.02 4.71
N TYR A 283 -2.03 -10.16 5.33
CA TYR A 283 -2.52 -10.45 6.69
C TYR A 283 -1.99 -9.49 7.75
N TYR A 284 -0.70 -9.11 7.64
CA TYR A 284 -0.06 -8.17 8.57
C TYR A 284 -0.79 -6.82 8.58
N HIS A 285 -1.18 -6.31 7.41
CA HIS A 285 -1.93 -5.07 7.26
C HIS A 285 -3.43 -5.23 7.56
N TYR A 286 -4.01 -6.40 7.31
CA TYR A 286 -5.37 -6.70 7.76
C TYR A 286 -5.48 -6.67 9.29
N LEU A 287 -4.48 -7.21 10.01
CA LEU A 287 -4.42 -7.10 11.48
C LEU A 287 -4.32 -5.65 11.94
N HIS A 288 -3.63 -4.80 11.17
CA HIS A 288 -3.62 -3.36 11.41
C HIS A 288 -5.03 -2.75 11.32
N HIS A 289 -5.79 -3.02 10.25
CA HIS A 289 -7.19 -2.57 10.12
C HIS A 289 -8.12 -3.14 11.19
N ARG A 290 -7.84 -4.34 11.69
CA ARG A 290 -8.63 -4.99 12.73
C ARG A 290 -8.39 -4.41 14.12
N TYR A 291 -7.13 -4.07 14.45
CA TYR A 291 -6.71 -3.73 15.82
C TYR A 291 -6.20 -2.29 15.99
N PHE A 292 -5.93 -1.57 14.91
CA PHE A 292 -5.58 -0.15 14.79
C PHE A 292 -4.26 0.28 15.47
N GLU A 293 -3.87 -0.38 16.55
CA GLU A 293 -2.72 -0.02 17.40
C GLU A 293 -1.50 -0.94 17.21
N VAL A 294 -1.47 -1.71 16.13
CA VAL A 294 -0.40 -2.67 15.77
C VAL A 294 -0.02 -2.52 14.31
N ASN A 295 1.16 -3.00 13.90
CA ASN A 295 1.54 -3.15 12.50
C ASN A 295 1.46 -1.85 11.67
N TYR A 296 2.15 -0.80 12.10
CA TYR A 296 2.18 0.47 11.36
C TYR A 296 3.03 0.42 10.09
N GLY A 297 3.93 -0.57 9.98
CA GLY A 297 4.79 -0.76 8.82
C GLY A 297 4.40 -2.00 8.02
N ASP A 298 5.43 -2.64 7.46
CA ASP A 298 5.32 -3.89 6.73
C ASP A 298 6.37 -4.91 7.21
N THR A 299 6.51 -6.03 6.50
CA THR A 299 7.41 -7.13 6.86
C THR A 299 8.88 -6.95 6.46
N LEU A 300 9.23 -5.93 5.66
CA LEU A 300 10.59 -5.69 5.17
C LEU A 300 11.48 -5.09 6.26
N ILE A 301 11.06 -3.97 6.87
CA ILE A 301 11.83 -3.27 7.91
C ILE A 301 11.15 -3.51 9.25
N PRO A 302 11.84 -4.05 10.28
CA PRO A 302 11.24 -4.50 11.54
C PRO A 302 10.95 -3.35 12.51
N PHE A 303 10.36 -2.26 12.03
CA PHE A 303 10.05 -1.11 12.86
C PHE A 303 9.05 -1.47 13.97
N ASP A 304 8.01 -2.22 13.65
CA ASP A 304 7.00 -2.59 14.63
C ASP A 304 7.57 -3.48 15.76
N GLU A 305 8.54 -4.36 15.48
CA GLU A 305 9.24 -5.08 16.55
C GLU A 305 10.08 -4.14 17.39
N TRP A 306 10.86 -3.26 16.75
CA TRP A 306 11.72 -2.31 17.45
C TRP A 306 10.93 -1.39 18.38
N PHE A 307 9.68 -1.09 18.02
CA PHE A 307 8.80 -0.21 18.79
C PHE A 307 7.68 -0.93 19.55
N GLY A 308 7.68 -2.27 19.55
CA GLY A 308 6.75 -3.09 20.34
C GLY A 308 5.28 -3.01 19.88
N THR A 309 5.05 -2.84 18.58
CA THR A 309 3.73 -2.74 17.92
C THR A 309 3.47 -3.88 16.93
N SER A 310 4.36 -4.87 16.80
CA SER A 310 4.18 -6.01 15.91
C SER A 310 3.08 -6.98 16.39
N HIS A 311 2.31 -7.52 15.46
CA HIS A 311 1.26 -8.52 15.68
C HIS A 311 1.19 -9.50 14.49
N ASP A 312 1.35 -10.79 14.75
CA ASP A 312 1.41 -11.86 13.75
C ASP A 312 0.15 -12.74 13.71
N GLY A 313 -0.89 -12.37 14.45
CA GLY A 313 -2.13 -13.14 14.61
C GLY A 313 -2.10 -14.20 15.72
N SER A 314 -1.01 -14.27 16.51
CA SER A 314 -0.87 -15.22 17.61
C SER A 314 -1.55 -14.77 18.91
N ALA A 315 -1.84 -15.73 19.79
CA ALA A 315 -2.37 -15.44 21.12
C ALA A 315 -1.36 -14.64 21.96
N GLU A 316 -0.06 -14.90 21.79
CA GLU A 316 1.01 -14.15 22.46
C GLU A 316 1.02 -12.68 22.04
N ALA A 317 0.80 -12.41 20.74
CA ALA A 317 0.69 -11.06 20.21
C ALA A 317 -0.59 -10.34 20.71
N ASP A 318 -1.72 -11.05 20.81
CA ASP A 318 -2.94 -10.53 21.43
C ASP A 318 -2.69 -10.11 22.89
N GLU A 319 -2.07 -10.98 23.70
CA GLU A 319 -1.73 -10.66 25.09
C GLU A 319 -0.77 -9.48 25.22
N ALA A 320 0.24 -9.39 24.35
CA ALA A 320 1.17 -8.27 24.32
C ALA A 320 0.45 -6.94 24.01
N MET A 321 -0.41 -6.94 23.00
CA MET A 321 -1.25 -5.79 22.64
C MET A 321 -2.17 -5.39 23.81
N TYR A 322 -2.91 -6.34 24.39
CA TYR A 322 -3.83 -6.04 25.49
C TYR A 322 -3.12 -5.48 26.72
N ARG A 323 -1.94 -6.00 27.08
CA ARG A 323 -1.10 -5.44 28.15
C ARG A 323 -0.70 -4.00 27.85
N ARG A 324 -0.26 -3.69 26.63
CA ARG A 324 0.09 -2.33 26.20
C ARG A 324 -1.10 -1.38 26.30
N MET A 325 -2.26 -1.79 25.80
CA MET A 325 -3.49 -0.97 25.85
C MET A 325 -3.94 -0.70 27.28
N LYS A 326 -3.93 -1.73 28.15
CA LYS A 326 -4.27 -1.57 29.57
C LYS A 326 -3.34 -0.58 30.28
N ALA A 327 -2.04 -0.64 30.01
CA ALA A 327 -1.06 0.30 30.56
C ALA A 327 -1.28 1.75 30.06
N LYS A 328 -1.61 1.94 28.77
CA LYS A 328 -1.94 3.25 28.18
C LYS A 328 -3.19 3.86 28.84
N ASN A 329 -4.23 3.05 29.05
CA ASN A 329 -5.46 3.47 29.71
C ASN A 329 -5.23 3.82 31.19
N TYR A 330 -4.43 3.03 31.91
CA TYR A 330 -4.06 3.36 33.29
C TYR A 330 -3.34 4.71 33.39
N LYS A 331 -2.37 5.00 32.51
CA LYS A 331 -1.68 6.31 32.47
C LYS A 331 -2.64 7.48 32.19
N ARG A 332 -3.64 7.29 31.33
CA ARG A 332 -4.67 8.30 31.02
C ARG A 332 -5.70 8.48 32.14
N GLY A 333 -6.01 7.41 32.88
CA GLY A 333 -6.92 7.44 34.02
C GLY A 333 -6.27 8.00 35.29
N GLY A 334 -4.98 7.73 35.50
CA GLY A 334 -4.19 8.23 36.64
C GLY A 334 -3.75 9.69 36.51
N SER A 335 -3.92 10.33 35.35
CA SER A 335 -3.67 11.77 35.18
C SER A 335 -4.90 12.64 35.47
N ARG A 336 -5.98 12.05 35.98
CA ARG A 336 -7.23 12.74 36.38
C ARG A 336 -7.46 12.71 37.91
N ALA A 337 -6.41 12.44 38.70
CA ALA A 337 -6.46 12.49 40.16
C ALA A 337 -5.78 13.74 40.68
#